data_AF-A0A661ZMS2-F1
#
_entry.id   AF-A0A661ZMS2-F1
#
_cell.length_a   1.000
_cell.length_b   1.000
_cell.length_c   1.000
_cell.angle_alpha   90.00
_cell.angle_beta   90.00
_cell.angle_gamma   90.00
#
_symmetry.space_group_name_H-M   'P 1'
#
loop_
_entity.id
_entity.type
_entity.pdbx_description
1 polymer ?
#
loop_
_entity_poly.entity_id
_entity_poly.type
_entity_poly.pdbx_seq_one_letter_code
_entity_poly.pdbx_strand_id
1 'polypeptide(L)'
;MPLMNYSQDTLSYPTDIVYDEENQEYFVSNWADDQPGYILQLNNNGEIIGNFYSSLDLPGGLCLVGDTLYVLNNKDLYGGSLPSYLLGIDINTGQLIVEAEIGSGGIYVDMVSTDNKGFLYITDSENQKIYKYNIQSQTFEDFVTNVSKPIGICYNDID
;
A
#
# COMPACT_ATOMS: atom_id res chain seq x y z
N MET A 1 7.62 -29.76 -14.61
CA MET A 1 8.40 -29.08 -13.56
C MET A 1 8.50 -27.63 -13.97
N PRO A 2 7.77 -26.70 -13.34
CA PRO A 2 7.94 -25.28 -13.65
C PRO A 2 9.27 -24.82 -13.05
N LEU A 3 10.03 -24.05 -13.82
CA LEU A 3 11.23 -23.35 -13.38
C LEU A 3 10.80 -22.19 -12.47
N MET A 4 11.11 -22.28 -11.17
CA MET A 4 11.12 -21.10 -10.28
C MET A 4 12.25 -20.18 -10.73
N ASN A 5 11.93 -18.92 -11.01
CA ASN A 5 12.88 -17.91 -11.42
C ASN A 5 13.29 -17.11 -10.16
N TYR A 6 14.43 -17.48 -9.57
CA TYR A 6 14.87 -17.12 -8.21
C TYR A 6 15.34 -15.66 -7.99
N SER A 7 14.90 -14.65 -8.75
CA SER A 7 15.44 -13.28 -8.59
C SER A 7 14.54 -12.27 -7.88
N GLN A 8 13.30 -12.60 -7.51
CA GLN A 8 12.36 -11.67 -6.85
C GLN A 8 11.58 -12.27 -5.67
N ASP A 9 12.12 -13.32 -5.04
CA ASP A 9 11.49 -14.03 -3.89
C ASP A 9 12.27 -13.79 -2.58
N THR A 10 12.67 -12.55 -2.32
CA THR A 10 13.40 -12.17 -1.09
C THR A 10 12.90 -10.83 -0.58
N LEU A 11 12.91 -10.59 0.73
CA LEU A 11 12.63 -9.25 1.24
C LEU A 11 13.72 -8.26 0.79
N SER A 12 13.31 -7.12 0.23
CA SER A 12 14.20 -6.04 -0.20
C SER A 12 13.59 -4.68 0.12
N TYR A 13 14.12 -4.02 1.14
CA TYR A 13 13.55 -2.81 1.73
C TYR A 13 12.04 -2.93 1.99
N PRO A 14 11.61 -3.89 2.84
CA PRO A 14 10.21 -4.04 3.17
C PRO A 14 9.71 -2.80 3.94
N THR A 15 8.52 -2.31 3.59
CA THR A 15 7.96 -1.06 4.13
C THR A 15 6.74 -1.29 4.99
N ASP A 16 5.88 -2.24 4.64
CA ASP A 16 4.68 -2.60 5.42
C ASP A 16 4.27 -4.06 5.25
N ILE A 17 3.42 -4.55 6.14
CA ILE A 17 2.87 -5.91 6.15
C ILE A 17 1.39 -5.90 6.58
N VAL A 18 0.54 -6.64 5.86
CA VAL A 18 -0.86 -6.86 6.24
C VAL A 18 -1.19 -8.35 6.22
N TYR A 19 -2.05 -8.78 7.15
CA TYR A 19 -2.50 -10.16 7.28
C TYR A 19 -3.85 -10.35 6.59
N ASP A 20 -3.94 -11.41 5.78
CA ASP A 20 -5.19 -11.95 5.25
C ASP A 20 -5.63 -13.12 6.13
N GLU A 21 -6.67 -12.88 6.94
CA GLU A 21 -7.20 -13.87 7.86
C GLU A 21 -7.87 -15.05 7.16
N GLU A 22 -8.47 -14.83 5.99
CA GLU A 22 -9.21 -15.88 5.26
C GLU A 22 -8.25 -16.91 4.66
N ASN A 23 -7.20 -16.44 4.00
CA ASN A 23 -6.21 -17.32 3.37
C ASN A 23 -5.04 -17.69 4.29
N GLN A 24 -4.93 -17.06 5.47
CA GLN A 24 -3.86 -17.30 6.44
C GLN A 24 -2.46 -16.97 5.90
N GLU A 25 -2.37 -15.84 5.21
CA GLU A 25 -1.18 -15.36 4.52
C GLU A 25 -0.93 -13.88 4.85
N TYR A 26 0.28 -13.41 4.59
CA TYR A 26 0.66 -12.01 4.72
C TYR A 26 1.07 -11.46 3.36
N PHE A 27 0.71 -10.21 3.11
CA PHE A 27 1.25 -9.41 2.02
C PHE A 27 2.29 -8.44 2.58
N VAL A 28 3.46 -8.36 1.95
CA VAL A 28 4.56 -7.48 2.37
C VAL A 28 4.98 -6.60 1.20
N SER A 29 4.93 -5.28 1.38
CA SER A 29 5.41 -4.32 0.38
C SER A 29 6.92 -4.22 0.46
N ASN A 30 7.57 -4.23 -0.71
CA ASN A 30 9.01 -4.18 -0.86
C ASN A 30 9.35 -3.09 -1.86
N TRP A 31 10.06 -2.06 -1.40
CA TRP A 31 10.45 -0.95 -2.26
C TRP A 31 11.50 -1.37 -3.30
N ALA A 32 12.41 -2.28 -2.96
CA ALA A 32 13.39 -2.86 -3.88
C ALA A 32 14.43 -1.92 -4.53
N ASP A 33 14.56 -0.66 -4.07
CA ASP A 33 15.63 0.33 -4.32
C ASP A 33 16.14 0.42 -5.79
N ASP A 34 17.02 -0.49 -6.20
CA ASP A 34 17.62 -0.55 -7.55
C ASP A 34 16.76 -1.29 -8.59
N GLN A 35 15.60 -1.83 -8.21
CA GLN A 35 14.67 -2.58 -9.07
C GLN A 35 13.22 -2.13 -8.80
N PRO A 36 12.27 -2.42 -9.71
CA PRO A 36 10.86 -2.14 -9.44
C PRO A 36 10.40 -2.81 -8.14
N GLY A 37 9.61 -2.08 -7.35
CA GLY A 37 9.00 -2.59 -6.14
C GLY A 37 7.98 -3.70 -6.41
N TYR A 38 7.66 -4.46 -5.36
CA TYR A 38 6.76 -5.59 -5.44
C TYR A 38 6.11 -5.90 -4.08
N ILE A 39 5.06 -6.73 -4.12
CA ILE A 39 4.38 -7.31 -2.97
C ILE A 39 4.72 -8.80 -2.91
N LEU A 40 5.24 -9.26 -1.77
CA LEU A 40 5.44 -10.68 -1.49
C LEU A 40 4.28 -11.27 -0.72
N GLN A 41 4.06 -12.58 -0.90
CA GLN A 41 3.22 -13.40 -0.04
C GLN A 41 4.07 -14.24 0.90
N LEU A 42 3.69 -14.25 2.18
CA LEU A 42 4.26 -15.10 3.20
C LEU A 42 3.16 -15.98 3.81
N ASN A 43 3.47 -17.22 4.17
CA ASN A 43 2.55 -18.05 4.95
C ASN A 43 2.58 -17.69 6.46
N ASN A 44 1.75 -18.36 7.24
CA ASN A 44 1.69 -18.20 8.71
C ASN A 44 2.97 -18.49 9.49
N ASN A 45 3.97 -19.15 8.88
CA ASN A 45 5.28 -19.37 9.49
C ASN A 45 6.29 -18.27 9.10
N GLY A 46 5.87 -17.27 8.31
CA GLY A 46 6.74 -16.23 7.78
C GLY A 46 7.61 -16.68 6.60
N GLU A 47 7.30 -17.83 5.98
CA GLU A 47 8.02 -18.31 4.81
C GLU A 47 7.46 -17.65 3.54
N ILE A 48 8.34 -17.19 2.66
CA ILE A 48 7.93 -16.62 1.36
C ILE A 48 7.34 -17.75 0.50
N ILE A 49 6.11 -17.54 0.05
CA ILE A 49 5.37 -18.50 -0.80
C ILE A 49 5.13 -17.98 -2.22
N GLY A 50 5.40 -16.69 -2.48
CA GLY A 50 5.39 -16.16 -3.84
C GLY A 50 5.57 -14.64 -3.93
N ASN A 51 5.72 -14.18 -5.17
CA ASN A 51 5.61 -12.78 -5.56
C ASN A 51 4.19 -12.51 -6.08
N PHE A 52 3.42 -11.73 -5.34
CA PHE A 52 2.00 -11.50 -5.61
C PHE A 52 1.78 -10.43 -6.69
N TYR A 53 2.49 -9.31 -6.57
CA TYR A 53 2.35 -8.18 -7.48
C TYR A 53 3.69 -7.49 -7.67
N SER A 54 3.98 -7.05 -8.88
CA SER A 54 5.31 -6.53 -9.27
C SER A 54 5.19 -5.27 -10.12
N SER A 55 6.33 -4.69 -10.49
CA SER A 55 6.42 -3.47 -11.32
C SER A 55 5.84 -2.22 -10.63
N LEU A 56 5.96 -2.14 -9.32
CA LEU A 56 5.66 -0.94 -8.54
C LEU A 56 6.88 0.01 -8.55
N ASP A 57 6.67 1.27 -8.17
CA ASP A 57 7.73 2.26 -8.12
C ASP A 57 8.32 2.27 -6.70
N LEU A 58 7.67 2.97 -5.76
CA LEU A 58 8.08 3.05 -4.36
C LEU A 58 6.90 2.62 -3.46
N PRO A 59 6.57 1.32 -3.39
CA PRO A 59 5.46 0.83 -2.59
C PRO A 59 5.69 1.04 -1.09
N GLY A 60 4.67 1.57 -0.42
CA GLY A 60 4.65 1.89 1.01
C GLY A 60 3.58 1.11 1.75
N GLY A 61 2.74 1.84 2.47
CA GLY A 61 1.66 1.27 3.29
C GLY A 61 0.70 0.35 2.55
N LEU A 62 0.22 -0.64 3.29
CA LEU A 62 -0.74 -1.66 2.86
C LEU A 62 -2.01 -1.61 3.73
N CYS A 63 -3.15 -1.88 3.12
CA CYS A 63 -4.40 -2.09 3.85
C CYS A 63 -5.27 -3.11 3.10
N LEU A 64 -5.77 -4.12 3.78
CA LEU A 64 -6.67 -5.11 3.20
C LEU A 64 -8.13 -4.75 3.55
N VAL A 65 -9.00 -4.67 2.56
CA VAL A 65 -10.45 -4.46 2.74
C VAL A 65 -11.22 -5.46 1.89
N GLY A 66 -11.81 -6.47 2.54
CA GLY A 66 -12.35 -7.64 1.82
C GLY A 66 -11.25 -8.27 0.96
N ASP A 67 -11.57 -8.57 -0.29
CA ASP A 67 -10.65 -9.16 -1.27
C ASP A 67 -9.70 -8.13 -1.94
N THR A 68 -9.69 -6.87 -1.49
CA THR A 68 -8.87 -5.82 -2.13
C THR A 68 -7.69 -5.43 -1.25
N LEU A 69 -6.48 -5.70 -1.75
CA LEU A 69 -5.25 -5.15 -1.18
C LEU A 69 -5.02 -3.75 -1.73
N TYR A 70 -5.14 -2.75 -0.86
CA TYR A 70 -4.75 -1.39 -1.14
C TYR A 70 -3.26 -1.19 -0.90
N VAL A 71 -2.59 -0.58 -1.87
CA VAL A 71 -1.14 -0.33 -1.86
C VAL A 71 -0.89 1.14 -2.16
N LEU A 72 -0.15 1.81 -1.28
CA LEU A 72 0.40 3.13 -1.59
C LEU A 72 1.62 2.96 -2.49
N ASN A 73 1.66 3.67 -3.62
CA ASN A 73 2.75 3.61 -4.59
C ASN A 73 3.20 5.04 -4.94
N ASN A 74 4.34 5.47 -4.40
CA ASN A 74 4.90 6.79 -4.70
C ASN A 74 5.72 6.72 -5.99
N LYS A 75 5.60 7.71 -6.89
CA LYS A 75 6.43 7.79 -8.10
C LYS A 75 7.78 8.46 -7.90
N ASP A 76 7.93 9.23 -6.82
CA ASP A 76 9.13 10.01 -6.56
C ASP A 76 9.45 9.97 -5.06
N LEU A 77 10.73 10.15 -4.74
CA LEU A 77 11.20 10.11 -3.37
C LEU A 77 10.88 11.41 -2.66
N TYR A 78 10.30 11.30 -1.45
CA TYR A 78 10.21 12.37 -0.46
C TYR A 78 9.70 13.70 -1.02
N GLY A 79 8.53 13.69 -1.68
CA GLY A 79 7.86 14.92 -2.10
C GLY A 79 8.47 15.54 -3.35
N GLY A 80 8.99 14.70 -4.25
CA GLY A 80 9.46 15.13 -5.57
C GLY A 80 8.33 15.62 -6.48
N SER A 81 8.57 15.65 -7.80
CA SER A 81 7.68 16.38 -8.73
C SER A 81 6.52 15.54 -9.29
N LEU A 82 6.48 14.24 -8.99
CA LEU A 82 5.48 13.31 -9.52
C LEU A 82 4.37 13.05 -8.49
N PRO A 83 3.16 12.69 -8.95
CA PRO A 83 2.08 12.29 -8.06
C PRO A 83 2.39 10.96 -7.37
N SER A 84 1.60 10.64 -6.35
CA SER A 84 1.55 9.30 -5.75
C SER A 84 0.24 8.62 -6.10
N TYR A 85 0.14 7.31 -5.89
CA TYR A 85 -1.05 6.53 -6.25
C TYR A 85 -1.52 5.67 -5.09
N LEU A 86 -2.84 5.55 -4.97
CA LEU A 86 -3.48 4.46 -4.26
C LEU A 86 -3.88 3.40 -5.30
N LEU A 87 -3.27 2.23 -5.21
CA LEU A 87 -3.63 1.07 -6.03
C LEU A 87 -4.55 0.17 -5.21
N GLY A 88 -5.49 -0.50 -5.86
CA GLY A 88 -6.30 -1.56 -5.28
C GLY A 88 -6.21 -2.80 -6.16
N ILE A 89 -5.72 -3.89 -5.60
CA ILE A 89 -5.45 -5.15 -6.30
C ILE A 89 -6.36 -6.22 -5.70
N ASP A 90 -7.12 -6.91 -6.55
CA ASP A 90 -7.92 -8.07 -6.14
C ASP A 90 -6.99 -9.24 -5.79
N ILE A 91 -7.06 -9.74 -4.56
CA ILE A 91 -6.14 -10.76 -4.05
C ILE A 91 -6.36 -12.15 -4.65
N ASN A 92 -7.57 -12.41 -5.14
CA ASN A 92 -7.94 -13.70 -5.72
C ASN A 92 -7.45 -13.85 -7.17
N THR A 93 -7.33 -12.73 -7.89
CA THR A 93 -7.02 -12.70 -9.33
C THR A 93 -5.72 -11.99 -9.66
N GLY A 94 -5.16 -11.19 -8.75
CA GLY A 94 -4.03 -10.31 -8.99
C GLY A 94 -4.34 -9.13 -9.91
N GLN A 95 -5.61 -8.84 -10.18
CA GLN A 95 -6.01 -7.76 -11.08
C GLN A 95 -6.00 -6.40 -10.38
N LEU A 96 -5.45 -5.40 -11.05
CA LEU A 96 -5.59 -4.00 -10.65
C LEU A 96 -7.02 -3.53 -10.92
N ILE A 97 -7.75 -3.17 -9.86
CA ILE A 97 -9.16 -2.74 -9.91
C ILE A 97 -9.36 -1.29 -9.47
N VAL A 98 -8.35 -0.69 -8.81
CA VAL A 98 -8.31 0.73 -8.47
C VAL A 98 -6.92 1.28 -8.81
N GLU A 99 -6.91 2.41 -9.51
CA GLU A 99 -5.71 3.23 -9.72
C GLU A 99 -6.14 4.69 -9.53
N ALA A 100 -5.87 5.24 -8.34
CA ALA A 100 -6.30 6.58 -7.97
C ALA A 100 -5.09 7.47 -7.72
N GLU A 101 -4.94 8.51 -8.52
CA GLU A 101 -3.88 9.52 -8.37
C GLU A 101 -4.13 10.39 -7.12
N ILE A 102 -3.07 10.63 -6.36
CA ILE A 102 -3.06 11.46 -5.15
C ILE A 102 -2.15 12.67 -5.40
N GLY A 103 -2.76 13.85 -5.44
CA GLY A 103 -2.04 15.11 -5.67
C GLY A 103 -1.44 15.22 -7.08
N SER A 104 -0.65 16.27 -7.32
CA SER A 104 0.00 16.51 -8.63
C SER A 104 1.52 16.66 -8.54
N GLY A 105 2.11 16.29 -7.39
CA GLY A 105 3.52 16.52 -7.04
C GLY A 105 3.66 17.07 -5.61
N GLY A 106 4.88 17.03 -5.06
CA GLY A 106 5.16 17.47 -3.68
C GLY A 106 4.62 16.53 -2.60
N ILE A 107 4.26 15.30 -2.97
CA ILE A 107 3.57 14.34 -2.12
C ILE A 107 4.46 13.13 -1.85
N TYR A 108 4.35 12.60 -0.64
CA TYR A 108 4.85 11.27 -0.31
C TYR A 108 3.90 10.64 0.71
N VAL A 109 3.16 9.62 0.27
CA VAL A 109 2.21 8.90 1.13
C VAL A 109 2.90 7.72 1.81
N ASP A 110 2.73 7.64 3.12
CA ASP A 110 3.49 6.73 3.98
C ASP A 110 2.68 5.47 4.33
N MET A 111 1.64 5.61 5.17
CA MET A 111 0.80 4.50 5.63
C MET A 111 -0.68 4.75 5.33
N VAL A 112 -1.44 3.65 5.27
CA VAL A 112 -2.88 3.64 5.05
C VAL A 112 -3.56 2.75 6.08
N SER A 113 -4.72 3.18 6.57
CA SER A 113 -5.61 2.35 7.41
C SER A 113 -7.05 2.52 6.96
N THR A 114 -7.91 1.55 7.23
CA THR A 114 -9.35 1.64 7.01
C THR A 114 -10.10 1.85 8.32
N ASP A 115 -11.30 2.45 8.26
CA ASP A 115 -12.28 2.45 9.34
C ASP A 115 -13.23 1.23 9.32
N ASN A 116 -13.03 0.30 8.37
CA ASN A 116 -13.93 -0.82 8.07
C ASN A 116 -15.37 -0.40 7.71
N LYS A 117 -15.59 0.88 7.40
CA LYS A 117 -16.91 1.50 7.11
C LYS A 117 -16.92 2.18 5.74
N GLY A 118 -15.98 1.82 4.86
CA GLY A 118 -15.92 2.26 3.47
C GLY A 118 -14.93 3.39 3.20
N PHE A 119 -14.11 3.77 4.18
CA PHE A 119 -13.09 4.79 4.00
C PHE A 119 -11.68 4.26 4.29
N LEU A 120 -10.71 4.82 3.56
CA LEU A 120 -9.29 4.69 3.85
C LEU A 120 -8.76 6.05 4.31
N TYR A 121 -7.73 6.02 5.16
CA TYR A 121 -7.07 7.18 5.71
C TYR A 121 -5.58 7.05 5.45
N ILE A 122 -5.00 8.03 4.77
CA ILE A 122 -3.65 7.95 4.19
C ILE A 122 -2.83 9.13 4.70
N THR A 123 -1.67 8.86 5.28
CA THR A 123 -0.76 9.91 5.77
C THR A 123 0.12 10.42 4.64
N ASP A 124 0.33 11.73 4.60
CA ASP A 124 1.28 12.39 3.72
C ASP A 124 2.24 13.23 4.57
N SER A 125 3.45 12.69 4.75
CA SER A 125 4.48 13.29 5.59
C SER A 125 5.03 14.60 5.03
N GLU A 126 5.01 14.77 3.71
CA GLU A 126 5.59 15.94 3.04
C GLU A 126 4.61 17.12 3.01
N ASN A 127 3.32 16.86 2.77
CA ASN A 127 2.28 17.90 2.83
C ASN A 127 1.61 18.05 4.20
N GLN A 128 2.10 17.37 5.23
CA GLN A 128 1.65 17.56 6.62
C GLN A 128 0.13 17.34 6.78
N LYS A 129 -0.39 16.26 6.17
CA LYS A 129 -1.83 16.00 6.16
C LYS A 129 -2.18 14.52 6.15
N ILE A 130 -3.46 14.27 6.39
CA ILE A 130 -4.10 12.97 6.26
C ILE A 130 -5.22 13.11 5.25
N TYR A 131 -5.16 12.31 4.19
CA TYR A 131 -6.24 12.17 3.22
C TYR A 131 -7.27 11.19 3.74
N LYS A 132 -8.53 11.40 3.37
CA LYS A 132 -9.59 10.39 3.47
C LYS A 132 -10.06 10.04 2.06
N TYR A 133 -10.07 8.75 1.76
CA TYR A 133 -10.52 8.20 0.50
C TYR A 133 -11.82 7.43 0.70
N ASN A 134 -12.83 7.76 -0.09
CA ASN A 134 -14.07 6.99 -0.13
C ASN A 134 -13.95 5.88 -1.17
N ILE A 135 -14.05 4.62 -0.73
CA ILE A 135 -13.88 3.45 -1.60
C ILE A 135 -14.97 3.38 -2.67
N GLN A 136 -16.22 3.72 -2.32
CA GLN A 136 -17.36 3.60 -3.23
C GLN A 136 -17.34 4.68 -4.30
N SER A 137 -17.12 5.95 -3.93
CA SER A 137 -17.09 7.06 -4.88
C SER A 137 -15.73 7.27 -5.54
N GLN A 138 -14.67 6.62 -5.04
CA GLN A 138 -13.29 6.76 -5.50
C GLN A 138 -12.80 8.21 -5.47
N THR A 139 -13.07 8.91 -4.36
CA THR A 139 -12.73 10.33 -4.21
C THR A 139 -11.93 10.58 -2.94
N PHE A 140 -10.97 11.51 -3.03
CA PHE A 140 -10.20 12.01 -1.90
C PHE A 140 -10.78 13.30 -1.33
N GLU A 141 -10.64 13.48 -0.03
CA GLU A 141 -10.76 14.76 0.67
C GLU A 141 -9.59 14.94 1.66
N ASP A 142 -9.21 16.19 1.93
CA ASP A 142 -8.29 16.49 3.03
C ASP A 142 -9.04 16.29 4.35
N PHE A 143 -8.65 15.30 5.15
CA PHE A 143 -9.32 14.97 6.42
C PHE A 143 -8.73 15.75 7.59
N VAL A 144 -7.41 15.77 7.70
CA VAL A 144 -6.68 16.57 8.68
C VAL A 144 -5.53 17.28 7.99
N THR A 145 -5.35 18.58 8.28
CA THR A 145 -4.24 19.39 7.74
C THR A 145 -3.41 19.96 8.88
N ASN A 146 -2.17 20.37 8.58
CA ASN A 146 -1.20 20.90 9.55
C ASN A 146 -0.81 19.89 10.64
N VAL A 147 -0.73 18.61 10.27
CA VAL A 147 -0.18 17.55 11.12
C VAL A 147 1.31 17.45 10.83
N SER A 148 2.15 17.59 11.85
CA SER A 148 3.60 17.53 11.64
C SER A 148 4.02 16.11 11.26
N LYS A 149 4.48 15.95 10.01
CA LYS A 149 5.08 14.73 9.44
C LYS A 149 4.37 13.42 9.85
N PRO A 150 3.07 13.25 9.54
CA PRO A 150 2.37 12.01 9.84
C PRO A 150 2.96 10.87 9.01
N ILE A 151 3.27 9.74 9.64
CA ILE A 151 3.85 8.55 8.98
C ILE A 151 2.98 7.33 9.26
N GLY A 152 2.76 7.00 10.54
CA GLY A 152 1.93 5.88 10.96
C GLY A 152 0.48 6.28 11.21
N ILE A 153 -0.45 5.39 10.90
CA ILE A 153 -1.87 5.56 11.20
C ILE A 153 -2.48 4.20 11.57
N CYS A 154 -3.40 4.20 12.53
CA CYS A 154 -4.20 3.03 12.88
C CYS A 154 -5.60 3.47 13.25
N TYR A 155 -6.59 2.64 12.91
CA TYR A 155 -7.96 2.81 13.37
C TYR A 155 -8.19 1.99 14.64
N ASN A 156 -8.82 2.60 15.64
CA ASN A 156 -9.27 1.95 16.86
C ASN A 156 -10.78 2.17 16.98
N ASP A 157 -11.57 1.11 16.79
CA ASP A 157 -13.00 1.18 17.08
C ASP A 157 -13.18 1.09 18.59
N ILE A 158 -13.73 2.15 19.19
CA ILE A 158 -14.04 2.20 20.62
C ILE A 158 -15.55 2.07 20.71
N ASP A 159 -16.01 0.88 21.09
CA ASP A 159 -17.41 0.60 21.45
C ASP A 159 -17.85 1.41 22.68
#